data_AF-A0A2S8Q1N8-F1
#
_entry.id   AF-A0A2S8Q1N8-F1
#
_cell.length_a   1.000
_cell.length_b   1.000
_cell.length_c   1.000
_cell.angle_alpha   90.00
_cell.angle_beta   90.00
_cell.angle_gamma   90.00
#
_symmetry.space_group_name_H-M   'P 1'
#
loop_
_entity.id
_entity.type
_entity.pdbx_description
1 polymer ?
#
loop_
_entity_poly.entity_id
_entity_poly.type
_entity_poly.pdbx_seq_one_letter_code
_entity_poly.pdbx_strand_id
1 'polypeptide(L)'
;MPIPLLAPVAVGAAEYVASACAGVLIAVGLMEAGKDKSVIEDDDIHHKKTDFVISPEITDEDRNIVWSAEAHADFWEDDDLGDESVDTSAVQTKARSETEECEKTETKKACKACLAIPVTSEKYRKVSRWSAITINYQRFIAKTKYNPLTQMIQEFQCLKVTFDGWRPAYCLFLEAKARYDQFFKSDEEPKKWWKGVFSAIRQAQRHQTVCNVLDGTPHVEWHFLQPISYEYFKVQFSDHKNISVHYTPCDSFF
;
A
#
# COMPACT_ATOMS: atom_id res chain seq x y z
N MET A 1 -65.58 40.08 -22.27
CA MET A 1 -64.70 41.13 -22.81
C MET A 1 -63.65 41.42 -21.73
N PRO A 2 -62.32 41.24 -21.95
CA PRO A 2 -61.67 40.36 -22.94
C PRO A 2 -61.92 38.87 -22.56
N ILE A 3 -61.15 37.79 -22.82
CA ILE A 3 -59.90 37.46 -23.59
C ILE A 3 -58.51 37.81 -22.94
N PRO A 4 -57.28 37.48 -23.45
CA PRO A 4 -56.31 36.69 -22.63
C PRO A 4 -54.81 37.13 -22.66
N LEU A 5 -53.94 36.33 -22.03
CA LEU A 5 -52.55 36.00 -22.44
C LEU A 5 -52.31 34.53 -22.05
N LEU A 6 -52.06 33.51 -22.89
CA LEU A 6 -51.19 33.25 -24.06
C LEU A 6 -49.68 33.11 -23.78
N ALA A 7 -49.23 31.85 -23.64
CA ALA A 7 -47.94 31.33 -24.16
C ALA A 7 -47.96 29.77 -24.17
N PRO A 8 -47.77 29.09 -25.32
CA PRO A 8 -47.70 27.61 -25.39
C PRO A 8 -46.28 27.09 -25.69
N VAL A 9 -46.00 25.84 -25.31
CA VAL A 9 -44.98 24.98 -25.94
C VAL A 9 -45.51 23.56 -26.02
N ALA A 10 -45.47 22.92 -27.20
CA ALA A 10 -45.84 21.52 -27.41
C ALA A 10 -45.22 20.97 -28.70
N VAL A 11 -44.88 19.68 -28.70
CA VAL A 11 -44.42 18.87 -29.86
C VAL A 11 -43.04 19.30 -30.42
N GLY A 12 -42.15 18.41 -30.90
CA GLY A 12 -42.12 16.94 -30.87
C GLY A 12 -41.65 16.30 -32.18
N ALA A 13 -40.65 15.42 -32.10
CA ALA A 13 -40.12 14.51 -33.13
C ALA A 13 -39.57 15.10 -34.46
N ALA A 14 -38.38 14.61 -34.87
CA ALA A 14 -38.04 14.21 -36.24
C ALA A 14 -36.65 13.56 -36.29
N GLU A 15 -36.51 12.43 -36.97
CA GLU A 15 -35.23 11.87 -37.40
C GLU A 15 -34.91 12.34 -38.82
N TYR A 16 -33.62 12.51 -39.16
CA TYR A 16 -33.18 12.65 -40.55
C TYR A 16 -31.86 11.92 -40.79
N VAL A 17 -31.77 11.24 -41.94
CA VAL A 17 -30.65 10.38 -42.35
C VAL A 17 -30.27 10.67 -43.81
N ALA A 18 -29.01 10.39 -44.14
CA ALA A 18 -28.40 10.36 -45.48
C ALA A 18 -28.06 11.70 -46.16
N SER A 19 -26.76 11.90 -46.40
CA SER A 19 -26.23 11.84 -47.77
C SER A 19 -24.77 11.38 -47.74
N ALA A 20 -24.21 10.94 -48.87
CA ALA A 20 -22.87 10.36 -48.97
C ALA A 20 -22.06 11.02 -50.10
N CYS A 21 -20.73 10.99 -50.02
CA CYS A 21 -19.86 10.75 -51.18
C CYS A 21 -18.37 10.52 -50.85
N ALA A 22 -17.77 9.61 -51.63
CA ALA A 22 -16.37 9.51 -52.07
C ALA A 22 -15.20 9.89 -51.12
N GLY A 23 -14.34 8.90 -50.83
CA GLY A 23 -13.07 9.12 -50.10
C GLY A 23 -12.15 7.90 -50.03
N VAL A 24 -12.04 7.09 -51.09
CA VAL A 24 -11.16 5.91 -51.09
C VAL A 24 -9.72 6.31 -51.41
N LEU A 25 -8.80 6.04 -50.48
CA LEU A 25 -7.38 5.91 -50.77
C LEU A 25 -6.87 4.57 -50.24
N ILE A 26 -6.49 3.68 -51.17
CA ILE A 26 -5.79 2.44 -50.88
C ILE A 26 -4.29 2.74 -50.92
N ALA A 27 -3.58 2.40 -49.85
CA ALA A 27 -2.12 2.30 -49.84
C ALA A 27 -1.74 0.83 -49.61
N VAL A 28 -1.04 0.23 -50.57
CA VAL A 28 -0.55 -1.15 -50.52
C VAL A 28 0.95 -1.16 -50.74
N GLY A 29 1.66 -1.90 -49.89
CA GLY A 29 3.10 -2.13 -49.98
C GLY A 29 3.79 -1.84 -48.64
N LEU A 30 4.75 -2.64 -48.19
CA LEU A 30 5.26 -3.91 -48.72
C LEU A 30 5.78 -4.75 -47.53
N MET A 31 5.83 -6.07 -47.67
CA MET A 31 6.42 -6.94 -46.64
C MET A 31 7.94 -7.06 -46.83
N GLU A 32 8.70 -6.84 -45.76
CA GLU A 32 9.99 -7.49 -45.55
C GLU A 32 10.05 -8.06 -44.13
N ALA A 33 10.59 -9.29 -44.01
CA ALA A 33 10.79 -9.95 -42.73
C ALA A 33 12.21 -9.67 -42.22
N GLY A 34 12.32 -8.77 -41.23
CA GLY A 34 13.57 -8.42 -40.55
C GLY A 34 13.65 -9.02 -39.15
N LYS A 35 14.86 -9.40 -38.74
CA LYS A 35 15.15 -10.01 -37.44
C LYS A 35 15.22 -8.99 -36.30
N ASP A 36 15.20 -9.54 -35.09
CA ASP A 36 15.76 -8.97 -33.86
C ASP A 36 15.25 -7.56 -33.47
N LYS A 37 14.05 -7.53 -32.88
CA LYS A 37 13.80 -6.54 -31.82
C LYS A 37 14.77 -6.84 -30.68
N SER A 38 15.76 -5.97 -30.53
CA SER A 38 16.73 -6.00 -29.44
C SER A 38 16.04 -6.12 -28.08
N VAL A 39 16.68 -6.83 -27.16
CA VAL A 39 16.38 -6.79 -25.74
C VAL A 39 16.30 -5.31 -25.31
N ILE A 40 15.19 -4.92 -24.67
CA ILE A 40 15.19 -3.71 -23.85
C ILE A 40 15.84 -4.15 -22.54
N GLU A 41 17.04 -3.63 -22.28
CA GLU A 41 17.83 -4.00 -21.10
C GLU A 41 17.15 -3.50 -19.82
N ASP A 42 17.04 -4.38 -18.83
CA ASP A 42 16.19 -4.24 -17.64
C ASP A 42 16.89 -3.41 -16.53
N ASP A 43 17.55 -2.32 -16.93
CA ASP A 43 18.53 -1.58 -16.12
C ASP A 43 18.21 -0.08 -15.94
N ASP A 44 17.31 0.54 -16.74
CA ASP A 44 17.03 1.99 -16.64
C ASP A 44 15.96 2.36 -15.59
N ILE A 45 16.07 1.77 -14.39
CA ILE A 45 15.64 2.42 -13.15
C ILE A 45 16.85 2.56 -12.24
N HIS A 46 17.80 3.39 -12.69
CA HIS A 46 18.89 3.89 -11.86
C HIS A 46 18.35 4.90 -10.82
N HIS A 47 17.53 4.41 -9.88
CA HIS A 47 17.12 5.14 -8.69
C HIS A 47 18.38 5.68 -7.99
N LYS A 48 18.52 7.00 -7.95
CA LYS A 48 19.73 7.61 -7.39
C LYS A 48 19.78 7.32 -5.89
N LYS A 49 20.93 6.81 -5.41
CA LYS A 49 21.16 6.49 -3.98
C LYS A 49 20.99 7.73 -3.07
N THR A 50 20.95 8.94 -3.64
CA THR A 50 20.62 10.21 -2.98
C THR A 50 19.18 10.32 -2.49
N ASP A 51 18.23 9.63 -3.11
CA ASP A 51 16.79 9.87 -2.90
C ASP A 51 16.21 9.11 -1.70
N PHE A 52 17.09 8.38 -0.99
CA PHE A 52 16.83 7.50 0.15
C PHE A 52 17.76 7.77 1.34
N VAL A 53 18.36 8.96 1.44
CA VAL A 53 19.13 9.36 2.63
C VAL A 53 18.16 9.58 3.80
N ILE A 54 17.88 8.52 4.55
CA ILE A 54 17.38 8.65 5.92
C ILE A 54 18.60 9.04 6.76
N SER A 55 18.63 10.29 7.23
CA SER A 55 19.69 10.77 8.10
C SER A 55 19.71 9.95 9.39
N PRO A 56 20.89 9.48 9.87
CA PRO A 56 21.00 8.90 11.20
C PRO A 56 20.77 9.95 12.31
N GLU A 57 20.99 11.23 12.01
CA GLU A 57 20.65 12.36 12.87
C GLU A 57 19.24 12.88 12.55
N ILE A 58 18.31 12.69 13.49
CA ILE A 58 16.93 13.19 13.42
C ILE A 58 16.94 14.73 13.61
N THR A 59 16.65 15.47 12.54
CA THR A 59 16.70 16.95 12.54
C THR A 59 15.46 17.60 13.17
N ASP A 60 15.40 18.93 13.25
CA ASP A 60 14.18 19.65 13.65
C ASP A 60 13.04 19.52 12.63
N GLU A 61 13.36 19.32 11.35
CA GLU A 61 12.41 19.05 10.28
C GLU A 61 11.84 17.63 10.36
N ASP A 62 12.65 16.65 10.81
CA ASP A 62 12.13 15.34 11.22
C ASP A 62 11.34 15.41 12.52
N ARG A 63 11.61 16.36 13.44
CA ARG A 63 10.81 16.60 14.66
C ARG A 63 9.44 17.19 14.33
N ASN A 64 8.59 16.32 13.78
CA ASN A 64 7.16 16.52 13.48
C ASN A 64 6.50 17.49 14.46
N ILE A 65 6.17 18.69 13.98
CA ILE A 65 5.64 19.82 14.76
C ILE A 65 4.41 19.43 15.57
N VAL A 66 3.66 18.42 15.12
CA VAL A 66 2.48 17.88 15.81
C VAL A 66 2.85 17.11 17.09
N TRP A 67 3.99 16.42 17.15
CA TRP A 67 4.32 15.46 18.22
C TRP A 67 5.03 16.06 19.44
N SER A 68 5.39 17.35 19.41
CA SER A 68 5.98 18.06 20.57
C SER A 68 4.98 18.37 21.69
N ALA A 69 3.68 18.24 21.41
CA ALA A 69 2.61 18.37 22.40
C ALA A 69 2.11 16.99 22.86
N GLU A 70 2.07 16.75 24.17
CA GLU A 70 1.61 15.48 24.76
C GLU A 70 0.19 15.10 24.32
N ALA A 71 -0.68 16.09 24.07
CA ALA A 71 -2.05 15.92 23.56
C ALA A 71 -2.14 15.38 22.10
N HIS A 72 -1.01 15.21 21.42
CA HIS A 72 -0.92 14.73 20.04
C HIS A 72 0.09 13.57 19.88
N ALA A 73 0.87 13.30 20.93
CA ALA A 73 1.80 12.17 20.99
C ALA A 73 1.09 10.81 21.16
N ASP A 74 -0.22 10.78 21.45
CA ASP A 74 -1.00 9.55 21.56
C ASP A 74 -1.40 8.91 20.20
N PHE A 75 -0.74 9.31 19.11
CA PHE A 75 -1.10 8.92 17.75
C PHE A 75 -0.43 7.60 17.33
N TRP A 76 -1.22 6.59 16.98
CA TRP A 76 -0.78 5.48 16.13
C TRP A 76 -1.13 5.83 14.67
N GLU A 77 -0.19 5.59 13.75
CA GLU A 77 -0.29 6.06 12.35
C GLU A 77 -1.51 5.51 11.59
N ASP A 78 -2.08 4.40 12.06
CA ASP A 78 -3.23 3.70 11.49
C ASP A 78 -4.56 3.92 12.25
N ASP A 79 -4.58 4.74 13.31
CA ASP A 79 -5.84 5.12 13.99
C ASP A 79 -6.74 5.99 13.09
N ASP A 80 -6.15 6.76 12.16
CA ASP A 80 -6.87 7.58 11.16
C ASP A 80 -7.63 6.71 10.11
N LEU A 81 -7.47 5.37 10.10
CA LEU A 81 -8.15 4.46 9.15
C LEU A 81 -9.58 4.07 9.57
N GLY A 82 -9.97 4.32 10.83
CA GLY A 82 -11.25 3.90 11.38
C GLY A 82 -11.36 2.39 11.68
N ASP A 83 -12.58 1.90 11.88
CA ASP A 83 -12.85 0.50 12.26
C ASP A 83 -12.80 -0.45 11.06
N GLU A 84 -11.58 -0.69 10.54
CA GLU A 84 -11.36 -1.71 9.51
C GLU A 84 -11.63 -3.11 10.07
N SER A 85 -12.82 -3.63 9.80
CA SER A 85 -13.22 -5.01 10.05
C SER A 85 -12.94 -5.90 8.83
N VAL A 86 -12.48 -7.13 9.06
CA VAL A 86 -12.09 -8.07 7.99
C VAL A 86 -13.31 -8.51 7.19
N ASP A 87 -13.32 -8.23 5.89
CA ASP A 87 -14.42 -8.60 5.01
C ASP A 87 -14.33 -10.04 4.53
N THR A 88 -14.95 -10.96 5.28
CA THR A 88 -15.05 -12.36 4.92
C THR A 88 -16.03 -12.65 3.77
N SER A 89 -16.85 -11.68 3.34
CA SER A 89 -17.78 -11.85 2.21
C SER A 89 -17.06 -11.79 0.86
N ALA A 90 -15.98 -11.00 0.77
CA ALA A 90 -15.13 -10.89 -0.42
C ALA A 90 -14.40 -12.21 -0.79
N VAL A 91 -14.40 -13.20 0.10
CA VAL A 91 -13.82 -14.54 -0.14
C VAL A 91 -14.66 -15.37 -1.13
N GLN A 92 -15.86 -14.91 -1.50
CA GLN A 92 -16.74 -15.58 -2.47
C GLN A 92 -16.32 -15.44 -3.95
N THR A 93 -15.05 -15.71 -4.26
CA THR A 93 -14.65 -16.38 -5.51
C THR A 93 -13.34 -17.11 -5.25
N LYS A 94 -13.37 -18.45 -5.26
CA LYS A 94 -12.14 -19.25 -5.16
C LYS A 94 -11.43 -19.23 -6.51
N ALA A 95 -10.69 -18.15 -6.74
CA ALA A 95 -10.06 -17.83 -8.02
C ALA A 95 -9.02 -18.88 -8.43
N ARG A 96 -9.44 -19.87 -9.20
CA ARG A 96 -8.56 -20.72 -10.00
C ARG A 96 -8.10 -19.95 -11.25
N SER A 97 -7.40 -18.85 -11.03
CA SER A 97 -6.48 -18.28 -12.00
C SER A 97 -5.11 -18.90 -11.75
N GLU A 98 -4.69 -19.80 -12.63
CA GLU A 98 -3.34 -20.37 -12.61
C GLU A 98 -2.37 -19.27 -13.01
N THR A 99 -1.73 -18.63 -12.03
CA THR A 99 -0.77 -17.54 -12.27
C THR A 99 0.56 -18.12 -12.76
N GLU A 100 0.71 -18.17 -14.09
CA GLU A 100 1.99 -18.44 -14.78
C GLU A 100 2.98 -17.27 -14.64
N GLU A 101 3.33 -16.90 -13.39
CA GLU A 101 4.43 -15.97 -13.10
C GLU A 101 5.16 -16.36 -11.80
N CYS A 102 5.50 -17.65 -11.69
CA CYS A 102 6.54 -18.16 -10.78
C CYS A 102 7.83 -18.54 -11.55
N GLU A 103 8.16 -17.75 -12.58
CA GLU A 103 9.48 -17.70 -13.22
C GLU A 103 9.87 -16.21 -13.32
N LYS A 104 11.10 -15.77 -13.01
CA LYS A 104 12.38 -16.47 -13.17
C LYS A 104 13.23 -16.54 -11.88
N THR A 105 14.36 -17.24 -12.00
CA THR A 105 15.47 -17.43 -11.02
C THR A 105 15.20 -18.26 -9.76
N GLU A 106 15.58 -19.54 -9.91
CA GLU A 106 16.16 -20.47 -8.92
C GLU A 106 15.32 -21.11 -7.79
N THR A 107 15.53 -22.43 -7.65
CA THR A 107 14.94 -23.38 -6.68
C THR A 107 13.42 -23.58 -6.74
N LYS A 108 13.01 -24.73 -7.30
CA LYS A 108 11.60 -25.16 -7.41
C LYS A 108 10.99 -25.58 -6.07
N LYS A 109 10.78 -24.63 -5.16
CA LYS A 109 9.73 -24.75 -4.13
C LYS A 109 8.40 -24.52 -4.84
N ALA A 110 7.45 -25.44 -4.74
CA ALA A 110 6.16 -25.28 -5.40
C ALA A 110 5.43 -24.05 -4.82
N CYS A 111 5.20 -23.02 -5.64
CA CYS A 111 4.46 -21.83 -5.24
C CYS A 111 3.04 -22.24 -4.81
N LYS A 112 2.75 -22.21 -3.50
CA LYS A 112 1.36 -22.33 -3.01
C LYS A 112 0.63 -21.08 -3.48
N ALA A 113 -0.35 -21.25 -4.38
CA ALA A 113 -1.07 -20.13 -5.00
C ALA A 113 -1.59 -19.17 -3.92
N CYS A 114 -1.19 -17.90 -4.04
CA CYS A 114 -1.41 -16.91 -3.00
C CYS A 114 -2.84 -16.36 -3.05
N LEU A 115 -3.68 -16.74 -2.08
CA LEU A 115 -5.10 -16.39 -2.09
C LEU A 115 -5.36 -14.90 -1.86
N ALA A 116 -4.38 -14.13 -1.39
CA ALA A 116 -4.48 -12.68 -1.25
C ALA A 116 -4.46 -11.94 -2.60
N ILE A 117 -3.80 -12.44 -3.64
CA ILE A 117 -3.66 -11.74 -4.94
C ILE A 117 -5.00 -11.23 -5.52
N PRO A 118 -6.05 -12.06 -5.69
CA PRO A 118 -7.33 -11.60 -6.27
C PRO A 118 -8.17 -10.70 -5.35
N VAL A 119 -7.79 -10.55 -4.07
CA VAL A 119 -8.54 -9.77 -3.06
C VAL A 119 -7.72 -8.64 -2.44
N THR A 120 -6.61 -8.27 -3.09
CA THR A 120 -5.72 -7.17 -2.68
C THR A 120 -5.67 -6.10 -3.77
N SER A 121 -5.87 -4.83 -3.41
CA SER A 121 -5.79 -3.69 -4.32
C SER A 121 -4.91 -2.57 -3.78
N GLU A 122 -4.33 -1.74 -4.66
CA GLU A 122 -3.68 -0.49 -4.23
C GLU A 122 -4.69 0.43 -3.51
N LYS A 123 -4.23 1.06 -2.44
CA LYS A 123 -4.89 2.12 -1.68
C LYS A 123 -3.91 3.30 -1.59
N TYR A 124 -4.40 4.51 -1.37
CA TYR A 124 -3.54 5.68 -1.19
C TYR A 124 -4.01 6.50 0.03
N ARG A 125 -3.12 6.70 1.01
CA ARG A 125 -3.39 7.46 2.25
C ARG A 125 -2.72 8.82 2.20
N LYS A 126 -3.39 9.84 2.74
CA LYS A 126 -2.82 11.18 2.92
C LYS A 126 -2.02 11.23 4.21
N VAL A 127 -0.71 11.47 4.11
CA VAL A 127 0.25 11.41 5.22
C VAL A 127 0.66 12.80 5.73
N SER A 128 -0.22 13.80 5.62
CA SER A 128 0.08 15.20 5.97
C SER A 128 0.27 15.48 7.47
N ARG A 129 0.24 14.46 8.33
CA ARG A 129 0.51 14.53 9.78
C ARG A 129 1.76 13.73 10.20
N TRP A 130 2.42 13.07 9.25
CA TRP A 130 3.50 12.12 9.49
C TRP A 130 4.88 12.79 9.44
N SER A 131 5.89 12.13 10.02
CA SER A 131 7.28 12.59 9.93
C SER A 131 7.94 12.17 8.62
N ALA A 132 8.92 12.94 8.13
CA ALA A 132 9.65 12.62 6.90
C ALA A 132 10.36 11.26 7.01
N ILE A 133 11.01 11.00 8.15
CA ILE A 133 11.56 9.70 8.52
C ILE A 133 10.52 8.55 8.57
N THR A 134 9.26 8.76 9.01
CA THR A 134 8.19 7.73 8.86
C THR A 134 8.01 7.40 7.37
N ILE A 135 7.72 8.43 6.57
CA ILE A 135 7.41 8.30 5.14
C ILE A 135 8.56 7.62 4.39
N ASN A 136 9.80 8.03 4.65
CA ASN A 136 10.99 7.46 4.01
C ASN A 136 11.28 6.03 4.47
N TYR A 137 11.02 5.70 5.74
CA TYR A 137 11.17 4.34 6.25
C TYR A 137 10.14 3.38 5.63
N GLN A 138 8.86 3.78 5.54
CA GLN A 138 7.85 2.98 4.82
C GLN A 138 8.23 2.81 3.34
N ARG A 139 8.60 3.89 2.64
CA ARG A 139 9.08 3.82 1.25
C ARG A 139 10.28 2.87 1.10
N PHE A 140 11.19 2.82 2.08
CA PHE A 140 12.32 1.91 2.04
C PHE A 140 11.91 0.45 2.27
N ILE A 141 11.14 0.14 3.33
CA ILE A 141 10.73 -1.23 3.66
C ILE A 141 9.72 -1.76 2.64
N ALA A 142 8.58 -1.09 2.54
CA ALA A 142 7.39 -1.52 1.81
C ALA A 142 7.46 -1.23 0.29
N LYS A 143 8.52 -0.55 -0.17
CA LYS A 143 8.75 -0.14 -1.58
C LYS A 143 7.60 0.69 -2.18
N THR A 144 6.95 1.50 -1.35
CA THR A 144 5.76 2.27 -1.71
C THR A 144 6.08 3.50 -2.56
N LYS A 145 5.20 3.80 -3.53
CA LYS A 145 5.16 5.08 -4.23
C LYS A 145 4.75 6.18 -3.24
N TYR A 146 5.35 7.36 -3.35
CA TYR A 146 4.97 8.55 -2.58
C TYR A 146 4.96 9.78 -3.49
N ASN A 147 3.92 10.61 -3.38
CA ASN A 147 3.81 11.88 -4.08
C ASN A 147 3.93 13.04 -3.07
N PRO A 148 5.06 13.79 -3.08
CA PRO A 148 5.28 14.89 -2.13
C PRO A 148 4.37 16.10 -2.37
N LEU A 149 3.85 16.30 -3.60
CA LEU A 149 2.99 17.44 -3.94
C LEU A 149 1.57 17.28 -3.39
N THR A 150 1.07 16.04 -3.35
CA THR A 150 -0.26 15.71 -2.80
C THR A 150 -0.21 15.16 -1.37
N GLN A 151 1.00 14.86 -0.86
CA GLN A 151 1.26 14.15 0.40
C GLN A 151 0.51 12.81 0.47
N MET A 152 0.49 12.06 -0.64
CA MET A 152 -0.15 10.75 -0.74
C MET A 152 0.92 9.65 -0.80
N ILE A 153 0.82 8.65 0.08
CA ILE A 153 1.60 7.41 0.01
C ILE A 153 0.73 6.27 -0.54
N GLN A 154 1.35 5.32 -1.22
CA GLN A 154 0.74 4.06 -1.64
C GLN A 154 0.72 3.07 -0.48
N GLU A 155 -0.37 2.33 -0.38
CA GLU A 155 -0.63 1.22 0.55
C GLU A 155 -1.38 0.11 -0.21
N PHE A 156 -1.66 -1.00 0.47
CA PHE A 156 -2.44 -2.10 -0.09
C PHE A 156 -3.57 -2.48 0.86
N GLN A 157 -4.77 -2.69 0.32
CA GLN A 157 -5.91 -3.14 1.10
C GLN A 157 -6.28 -4.57 0.71
N CYS A 158 -6.34 -5.47 1.68
CA CYS A 158 -6.74 -6.87 1.52
C CYS A 158 -7.88 -7.19 2.50
N LEU A 159 -9.03 -7.64 1.99
CA LEU A 159 -10.25 -7.92 2.79
C LEU A 159 -10.61 -6.75 3.75
N LYS A 160 -10.56 -5.51 3.24
CA LYS A 160 -10.71 -4.21 3.95
C LYS A 160 -9.60 -3.82 4.94
N VAL A 161 -8.68 -4.70 5.32
CA VAL A 161 -7.52 -4.34 6.17
C VAL A 161 -6.41 -3.72 5.32
N THR A 162 -5.80 -2.64 5.82
CA THR A 162 -4.67 -1.97 5.17
C THR A 162 -3.32 -2.50 5.64
N PHE A 163 -2.38 -2.57 4.71
CA PHE A 163 -0.99 -2.94 4.91
C PHE A 163 -0.09 -1.93 4.21
N ASP A 164 1.06 -1.61 4.78
CA ASP A 164 1.98 -0.64 4.18
C ASP A 164 2.52 -1.10 2.81
N GLY A 165 2.81 -2.39 2.63
CA GLY A 165 3.40 -2.95 1.40
C GLY A 165 2.89 -4.33 1.01
N TRP A 166 3.07 -4.69 -0.27
CA TRP A 166 2.66 -5.97 -0.83
C TRP A 166 3.67 -6.52 -1.84
N ARG A 167 4.07 -7.79 -1.67
CA ARG A 167 4.99 -8.52 -2.54
C ARG A 167 4.30 -9.81 -3.02
N PRO A 168 3.50 -9.78 -4.11
CA PRO A 168 2.64 -10.89 -4.51
C PRO A 168 3.39 -12.19 -4.82
N ALA A 169 4.58 -12.09 -5.44
CA ALA A 169 5.44 -13.24 -5.74
C ALA A 169 5.91 -14.03 -4.49
N TYR A 170 5.83 -13.42 -3.31
CA TYR A 170 6.21 -14.01 -2.01
C TYR A 170 4.99 -14.26 -1.10
N CYS A 171 3.78 -13.92 -1.55
CA CYS A 171 2.56 -13.84 -0.73
C CYS A 171 2.74 -13.02 0.57
N LEU A 172 3.53 -11.95 0.49
CA LEU A 172 4.09 -11.26 1.65
C LEU A 172 3.57 -9.81 1.74
N PHE A 173 2.86 -9.50 2.82
CA PHE A 173 2.57 -8.13 3.23
C PHE A 173 3.70 -7.58 4.09
N LEU A 174 3.92 -6.27 4.01
CA LEU A 174 4.94 -5.54 4.76
C LEU A 174 4.28 -4.45 5.58
N GLU A 175 4.80 -4.22 6.78
CA GLU A 175 4.40 -3.18 7.72
C GLU A 175 5.66 -2.49 8.28
N ALA A 176 5.68 -1.16 8.33
CA ALA A 176 6.88 -0.37 8.59
C ALA A 176 6.66 0.68 9.68
N LYS A 177 7.18 0.43 10.89
CA LYS A 177 6.99 1.31 12.05
C LYS A 177 8.28 2.02 12.45
N ALA A 178 8.26 3.35 12.41
CA ALA A 178 9.39 4.23 12.71
C ALA A 178 9.11 5.08 13.95
N ARG A 179 10.17 5.44 14.69
CA ARG A 179 10.13 6.42 15.79
C ARG A 179 9.25 6.08 17.01
N TYR A 180 8.87 4.82 17.20
CA TYR A 180 8.02 4.40 18.31
C TYR A 180 8.75 4.32 19.67
N ASP A 181 10.10 4.23 19.72
CA ASP A 181 10.85 4.15 20.99
C ASP A 181 10.62 5.38 21.90
N GLN A 182 10.28 6.53 21.32
CA GLN A 182 9.98 7.74 22.10
C GLN A 182 8.73 7.60 22.99
N PHE A 183 7.91 6.57 22.80
CA PHE A 183 6.77 6.24 23.66
C PHE A 183 7.07 5.27 24.80
N PHE A 184 8.29 4.74 24.85
CA PHE A 184 8.73 3.85 25.91
C PHE A 184 9.48 4.62 27.01
N LYS A 185 9.56 4.01 28.18
CA LYS A 185 10.41 4.44 29.29
C LYS A 185 11.77 3.74 29.20
N SER A 186 12.73 4.16 30.03
CA SER A 186 14.08 3.57 30.10
C SER A 186 14.13 2.13 30.65
N ASP A 187 12.99 1.57 31.02
CA ASP A 187 12.76 0.21 31.50
C ASP A 187 11.99 -0.64 30.47
N GLU A 188 11.95 -0.18 29.20
CA GLU A 188 11.27 -0.81 28.06
C GLU A 188 9.74 -0.96 28.21
N GLU A 189 9.12 -0.43 29.27
CA GLU A 189 7.66 -0.33 29.35
C GLU A 189 7.12 0.83 28.49
N PRO A 190 5.97 0.68 27.82
CA PRO A 190 5.26 1.79 27.21
C PRO A 190 4.80 2.82 28.26
N LYS A 191 4.83 4.11 27.90
CA LYS A 191 4.30 5.20 28.74
C LYS A 191 2.80 5.01 28.95
N LYS A 192 2.34 5.04 30.20
CA LYS A 192 0.96 4.70 30.63
C LYS A 192 -0.17 5.50 29.96
N TRP A 193 0.14 6.64 29.34
CA TRP A 193 -0.84 7.46 28.60
C TRP A 193 -0.97 7.04 27.12
N TRP A 194 0.00 6.33 26.57
CA TRP A 194 0.09 5.98 25.15
C TRP A 194 -0.76 4.75 24.82
N LYS A 195 -1.76 4.93 23.97
CA LYS A 195 -2.70 3.88 23.53
C LYS A 195 -2.23 3.11 22.31
N GLY A 196 -1.16 3.55 21.64
CA GLY A 196 -0.67 2.94 20.40
C GLY A 196 -0.33 1.45 20.54
N VAL A 197 0.06 0.99 21.74
CA VAL A 197 0.15 -0.45 22.07
C VAL A 197 -1.14 -1.21 21.73
N PHE A 198 -2.30 -0.69 22.15
CA PHE A 198 -3.58 -1.34 21.89
C PHE A 198 -3.96 -1.25 20.40
N SER A 199 -3.61 -0.16 19.71
CA SER A 199 -3.87 0.00 18.27
C SER A 199 -3.01 -0.97 17.44
N ALA A 200 -1.73 -1.07 17.75
CA ALA A 200 -0.79 -2.03 17.16
C ALA A 200 -1.24 -3.49 17.37
N ILE A 201 -1.67 -3.86 18.59
CA ILE A 201 -2.20 -5.20 18.88
C ILE A 201 -3.50 -5.47 18.09
N ARG A 202 -4.45 -4.52 18.04
CA ARG A 202 -5.65 -4.66 17.19
C ARG A 202 -5.31 -4.76 15.71
N GLN A 203 -4.26 -4.09 15.24
CA GLN A 203 -3.79 -4.18 13.87
C GLN A 203 -3.17 -5.55 13.57
N ALA A 204 -2.23 -6.03 14.39
CA ALA A 204 -1.64 -7.36 14.24
C ALA A 204 -2.70 -8.48 14.30
N GLN A 205 -3.72 -8.36 15.17
CA GLN A 205 -4.88 -9.26 15.20
C GLN A 205 -5.68 -9.26 13.90
N ARG A 206 -5.91 -8.09 13.28
CA ARG A 206 -6.55 -7.97 11.96
C ARG A 206 -5.70 -8.59 10.86
N HIS A 207 -4.39 -8.36 10.87
CA HIS A 207 -3.43 -8.89 9.90
C HIS A 207 -3.37 -10.44 9.97
N GLN A 208 -3.30 -11.01 11.18
CA GLN A 208 -3.40 -12.46 11.38
C GLN A 208 -4.77 -13.01 10.98
N THR A 209 -5.85 -12.25 11.16
CA THR A 209 -7.20 -12.67 10.75
C THR A 209 -7.34 -12.73 9.22
N VAL A 210 -6.79 -11.78 8.47
CA VAL A 210 -6.68 -11.86 7.00
C VAL A 210 -5.90 -13.13 6.60
N CYS A 211 -4.78 -13.42 7.25
CA CYS A 211 -4.00 -14.63 6.95
C CYS A 211 -4.78 -15.91 7.24
N ASN A 212 -5.52 -15.97 8.36
CA ASN A 212 -6.38 -17.11 8.74
C ASN A 212 -7.49 -17.35 7.71
N VAL A 213 -8.13 -16.28 7.22
CA VAL A 213 -9.21 -16.32 6.23
C VAL A 213 -8.72 -16.78 4.85
N LEU A 214 -7.42 -16.60 4.56
CA LEU A 214 -6.78 -16.92 3.29
C LEU A 214 -5.93 -18.22 3.36
N ASP A 215 -6.48 -19.27 3.98
CA ASP A 215 -5.88 -20.61 4.16
C ASP A 215 -4.44 -20.59 4.71
N GLY A 216 -4.10 -19.59 5.53
CA GLY A 216 -2.75 -19.35 6.04
C GLY A 216 -1.70 -19.14 4.94
N THR A 217 -2.11 -18.70 3.74
CA THR A 217 -1.19 -18.42 2.61
C THR A 217 -0.37 -17.16 2.76
N PRO A 218 -0.90 -16.02 3.23
CA PRO A 218 -0.11 -14.81 3.35
C PRO A 218 0.75 -14.84 4.60
N HIS A 219 1.87 -14.13 4.54
CA HIS A 219 2.70 -13.80 5.70
C HIS A 219 2.82 -12.27 5.81
N VAL A 220 3.11 -11.76 7.01
CA VAL A 220 3.22 -10.32 7.28
C VAL A 220 4.50 -10.02 8.04
N GLU A 221 5.37 -9.21 7.46
CA GLU A 221 6.62 -8.78 8.11
C GLU A 221 6.47 -7.36 8.68
N TRP A 222 6.59 -7.25 10.00
CA TRP A 222 6.59 -5.98 10.73
C TRP A 222 8.02 -5.54 11.01
N HIS A 223 8.49 -4.51 10.30
CA HIS A 223 9.83 -3.97 10.45
C HIS A 223 9.81 -2.73 11.36
N PHE A 224 10.49 -2.83 12.50
CA PHE A 224 10.70 -1.70 13.41
C PHE A 224 12.07 -1.07 13.19
N LEU A 225 12.09 0.25 13.02
CA LEU A 225 13.32 1.03 12.80
C LEU A 225 14.22 1.08 14.05
N GLN A 226 13.63 0.89 15.23
CA GLN A 226 14.25 1.17 16.53
C GLN A 226 14.12 -0.02 17.49
N PRO A 227 15.09 -0.24 18.40
CA PRO A 227 15.24 -1.50 19.12
C PRO A 227 14.23 -1.71 20.27
N ILE A 228 13.78 -0.67 20.98
CA ILE A 228 12.90 -0.85 22.16
C ILE A 228 11.50 -1.24 21.71
N SER A 229 10.95 -0.52 20.73
CA SER A 229 9.66 -0.85 20.12
C SER A 229 9.72 -2.19 19.37
N TYR A 230 10.85 -2.53 18.74
CA TYR A 230 11.10 -3.85 18.16
C TYR A 230 10.94 -4.97 19.20
N GLU A 231 11.74 -5.00 20.26
CA GLU A 231 11.73 -6.10 21.23
C GLU A 231 10.37 -6.20 21.94
N TYR A 232 9.74 -5.06 22.26
CA TYR A 232 8.41 -5.04 22.85
C TYR A 232 7.35 -5.70 21.93
N PHE A 233 7.21 -5.25 20.68
CA PHE A 233 6.16 -5.76 19.79
C PHE A 233 6.46 -7.18 19.26
N LYS A 234 7.73 -7.56 19.15
CA LYS A 234 8.18 -8.95 18.91
C LYS A 234 7.66 -9.91 19.98
N VAL A 235 7.62 -9.49 21.25
CA VAL A 235 6.97 -10.26 22.32
C VAL A 235 5.45 -10.19 22.21
N GLN A 236 4.84 -9.01 21.99
CA GLN A 236 3.37 -8.90 21.91
C GLN A 236 2.75 -9.69 20.75
N PHE A 237 3.46 -9.85 19.64
CA PHE A 237 2.93 -10.53 18.43
C PHE A 237 3.36 -12.00 18.33
N SER A 238 4.01 -12.59 19.34
CA SER A 238 4.56 -13.95 19.26
C SER A 238 3.51 -15.07 19.06
N ASP A 239 2.25 -14.82 19.42
CA ASP A 239 1.13 -15.76 19.18
C ASP A 239 0.62 -15.73 17.72
N HIS A 240 1.04 -14.78 16.90
CA HIS A 240 0.58 -14.58 15.52
C HIS A 240 1.44 -15.37 14.52
N LYS A 241 1.01 -16.60 14.21
CA LYS A 241 1.69 -17.60 13.36
C LYS A 241 2.06 -17.14 11.94
N ASN A 242 1.38 -16.12 11.41
CA ASN A 242 1.61 -15.54 10.08
C ASN A 242 2.24 -14.13 10.16
N ILE A 243 2.78 -13.75 11.32
CA ILE A 243 3.46 -12.49 11.54
C ILE A 243 4.88 -12.78 12.01
N SER A 244 5.85 -12.06 11.45
CA SER A 244 7.20 -11.99 12.03
C SER A 244 7.60 -10.54 12.23
N VAL A 245 8.27 -10.27 13.35
CA VAL A 245 8.73 -8.94 13.73
C VAL A 245 10.24 -8.88 13.56
N HIS A 246 10.71 -7.84 12.86
CA HIS A 246 12.10 -7.64 12.47
C HIS A 246 12.61 -6.29 12.95
N TYR A 247 13.88 -6.24 13.37
CA TYR A 247 14.60 -4.99 13.57
C TYR A 247 15.28 -4.62 12.25
N THR A 248 15.13 -3.38 11.79
CA THR A 248 15.69 -2.94 10.50
C THR A 248 16.18 -1.50 10.60
N PRO A 249 17.34 -1.25 11.24
CA PRO A 249 17.87 0.09 11.49
C PRO A 249 18.42 0.77 10.23
N CYS A 250 18.57 2.11 10.28
CA CYS A 250 19.14 2.89 9.17
C CYS A 250 20.53 2.43 8.72
N ASP A 251 21.35 1.90 9.63
CA ASP A 251 22.70 1.42 9.33
C ASP A 251 22.69 0.19 8.39
N SER A 252 21.54 -0.46 8.19
CA SER A 252 21.37 -1.53 7.20
C SER A 252 21.13 -1.03 5.75
N PHE A 253 21.16 0.29 5.50
CA PHE A 253 20.82 0.91 4.22
C PHE A 253 22.02 1.45 3.42
N PHE A 254 23.26 1.28 3.90
CA PHE A 254 24.47 1.88 3.33
C PHE A 254 25.37 0.91 2.55
#